data_AF-A0AAE3CIH8-F1
#
_entry.id   AF-A0AAE3CIH8-F1
#
_cell.length_a   1.000
_cell.length_b   1.000
_cell.length_c   1.000
_cell.angle_alpha   90.00
_cell.angle_beta   90.00
_cell.angle_gamma   90.00
#
_symmetry.space_group_name_H-M   'P 1'
#
loop_
_entity.id
_entity.type
_entity.pdbx_description
1 polymer ?
#
loop_
_entity_poly.entity_id
_entity_poly.type
_entity_poly.pdbx_seq_one_letter_code
_entity_poly.pdbx_strand_id
1 'polypeptide(L)'
;MERGVWQDRTEAERTTIAELLDRYEREVLTEKKHCYPELSRAKSLREHFGKTSVARLTPSAIAIYRDQRLKETGRGGKSVSGQTVKHELGLLSRVLKKAEREWGLAFPMGLPTAKVQLPKVGRGRDRRSQGDEEERLFRECARARNPCLLPVVRFAIETEPPRVLRRLRFERE
;
A
#
# COMPACT_ATOMS: atom_id res chain seq x y z
N MET A 1 18.81 -39.07 9.24
CA MET A 1 17.40 -39.41 9.57
C MET A 1 16.56 -38.17 9.38
N GLU A 2 15.94 -38.03 8.21
CA GLU A 2 15.06 -36.91 7.87
C GLU A 2 13.73 -37.08 8.62
N ARG A 3 13.42 -36.17 9.56
CA ARG A 3 12.08 -36.08 10.12
C ARG A 3 11.18 -35.43 9.07
N GLY A 4 10.45 -36.24 8.32
CA GLY A 4 9.33 -35.77 7.52
C GLY A 4 8.31 -35.11 8.44
N VAL A 5 8.33 -33.79 8.51
CA VAL A 5 7.32 -33.01 9.22
C VAL A 5 6.02 -33.22 8.44
N TRP A 6 5.14 -34.06 8.97
CA TRP A 6 3.78 -34.21 8.46
C TRP A 6 3.09 -32.85 8.68
N GLN A 7 2.97 -32.06 7.62
CA GLN A 7 2.34 -30.74 7.65
C GLN A 7 0.89 -30.90 7.21
N ASP A 8 -0.03 -30.47 8.08
CA ASP A 8 -1.46 -30.51 7.82
C ASP A 8 -1.82 -29.51 6.70
N ARG A 9 -1.95 -30.02 5.47
CA ARG A 9 -2.36 -29.23 4.30
C ARG A 9 -3.83 -28.84 4.36
N THR A 10 -4.62 -29.50 5.21
CA THR A 10 -6.07 -29.30 5.30
C THR A 10 -6.40 -27.91 5.85
N GLU A 11 -5.57 -27.37 6.75
CA GLU A 11 -5.77 -26.03 7.30
C GLU A 11 -5.50 -24.92 6.27
N ALA A 12 -4.44 -25.07 5.48
CA ALA A 12 -4.11 -24.15 4.38
C ALA A 12 -5.09 -24.26 3.19
N GLU A 13 -5.70 -25.42 2.98
CA GLU A 13 -6.72 -25.65 1.96
C GLU A 13 -8.07 -25.04 2.35
N ARG A 14 -8.43 -25.12 3.63
CA ARG A 14 -9.68 -24.53 4.17
C ARG A 14 -9.61 -23.03 4.30
N THR A 15 -8.45 -22.48 4.65
CA THR A 15 -8.30 -21.05 4.89
C THR A 15 -8.22 -20.29 3.57
N THR A 16 -9.04 -19.24 3.45
CA THR A 16 -9.07 -18.34 2.30
C THR A 16 -8.20 -17.10 2.55
N ILE A 17 -7.79 -16.44 1.47
CA ILE A 17 -7.05 -15.17 1.58
C ILE A 17 -7.92 -14.06 2.18
N ALA A 18 -9.24 -14.09 1.97
CA ALA A 18 -10.14 -13.15 2.63
C ALA A 18 -10.07 -13.28 4.16
N GLU A 19 -10.16 -14.51 4.68
CA GLU A 19 -10.08 -14.76 6.13
C GLU A 19 -8.74 -14.32 6.72
N LEU A 20 -7.63 -14.57 6.02
CA LEU A 20 -6.32 -14.09 6.45
C LEU A 20 -6.22 -12.57 6.49
N LEU A 21 -6.78 -11.89 5.48
CA LEU A 21 -6.81 -10.43 5.45
C LEU A 21 -7.68 -9.90 6.59
N ASP A 22 -8.88 -10.45 6.81
CA ASP A 22 -9.77 -10.02 7.89
C ASP A 22 -9.17 -10.26 9.27
N ARG A 23 -8.41 -11.34 9.45
CA ARG A 23 -7.64 -11.60 10.67
C ARG A 23 -6.51 -10.59 10.85
N TYR A 24 -5.75 -10.33 9.78
CA TYR A 24 -4.66 -9.33 9.80
C TYR A 24 -5.18 -7.93 10.11
N GLU A 25 -6.36 -7.55 9.59
CA GLU A 25 -7.00 -6.27 9.88
C GLU A 25 -7.35 -6.15 11.36
N ARG A 26 -7.93 -7.19 11.96
CA ARG A 26 -8.31 -7.22 13.38
C ARG A 26 -7.12 -7.21 14.32
N GLU A 27 -6.07 -7.98 14.02
CA GLU A 27 -4.92 -8.14 14.92
C GLU A 27 -3.85 -7.06 14.73
N VAL A 28 -3.64 -6.54 13.52
CA VAL A 28 -2.48 -5.69 13.21
C VAL A 28 -2.87 -4.26 12.83
N LEU A 29 -3.99 -4.06 12.14
CA LEU A 29 -4.36 -2.71 11.68
C LEU A 29 -5.07 -1.89 12.75
N THR A 30 -5.72 -2.53 13.71
CA THR A 30 -6.35 -1.89 14.87
C THR A 30 -5.34 -1.13 15.72
N GLU A 31 -4.13 -1.65 15.88
CA GLU A 31 -3.04 -1.01 16.63
C GLU A 31 -2.38 0.16 15.88
N LYS A 32 -2.61 0.30 14.57
CA LYS A 32 -1.94 1.31 13.74
C LYS A 32 -2.70 2.63 13.72
N LYS A 33 -2.02 3.70 14.12
CA LYS A 33 -2.49 5.10 14.02
C LYS A 33 -2.92 5.53 12.61
N HIS A 34 -2.39 4.91 11.55
CA HIS A 34 -2.72 5.21 10.16
C HIS A 34 -2.96 3.92 9.34
N CYS A 35 -4.15 3.33 9.47
CA CYS A 35 -4.51 2.07 8.81
C CYS A 35 -5.19 2.23 7.43
N TYR A 36 -5.77 3.40 7.11
CA TYR A 36 -6.59 3.59 5.90
C TYR A 36 -5.92 3.16 4.58
N PRO A 37 -4.63 3.46 4.32
CA PRO A 37 -3.96 2.99 3.11
C PRO A 37 -3.79 1.46 3.06
N GLU A 38 -3.64 0.79 4.21
CA GLU A 38 -3.55 -0.68 4.26
C GLU A 38 -4.93 -1.31 4.05
N LEU A 39 -5.99 -0.75 4.63
CA LEU A 39 -7.38 -1.19 4.40
C LEU A 39 -7.78 -1.10 2.93
N SER A 40 -7.47 0.01 2.26
CA SER A 40 -7.77 0.17 0.84
C SER A 40 -7.05 -0.88 -0.03
N ARG A 41 -5.83 -1.27 0.35
CA ARG A 41 -5.06 -2.30 -0.38
C ARG A 41 -5.59 -3.70 -0.08
N ALA A 42 -5.91 -3.98 1.18
CA ALA A 42 -6.54 -5.23 1.59
C ALA A 42 -7.89 -5.46 0.90
N LYS A 43 -8.67 -4.38 0.69
CA LYS A 43 -9.89 -4.43 -0.11
C LYS A 43 -9.62 -4.89 -1.55
N SER A 44 -8.67 -4.27 -2.24
CA SER A 44 -8.32 -4.66 -3.62
C SER A 44 -7.74 -6.07 -3.71
N LEU A 45 -7.02 -6.53 -2.69
CA LEU A 45 -6.57 -7.93 -2.60
C LEU A 45 -7.76 -8.88 -2.36
N ARG A 46 -8.73 -8.52 -1.52
CA ARG A 46 -9.96 -9.31 -1.29
C ARG A 46 -10.82 -9.44 -2.53
N GLU A 47 -10.97 -8.35 -3.29
CA GLU A 47 -11.72 -8.37 -4.56
C GLU A 47 -11.14 -9.37 -5.56
N HIS A 48 -9.82 -9.53 -5.58
CA HIS A 48 -9.16 -10.41 -6.55
C HIS A 48 -8.93 -11.84 -6.03
N PHE A 49 -8.44 -11.97 -4.80
CA PHE A 49 -8.00 -13.23 -4.21
C PHE A 49 -8.92 -13.76 -3.12
N GLY A 50 -9.98 -13.06 -2.75
CA GLY A 50 -10.76 -13.37 -1.54
C GLY A 50 -11.32 -14.80 -1.49
N LYS A 51 -11.73 -15.34 -2.64
CA LYS A 51 -12.25 -16.72 -2.75
C LYS A 51 -11.17 -17.78 -2.93
N THR A 52 -9.92 -17.36 -3.11
CA THR A 52 -8.79 -18.26 -3.35
C THR A 52 -8.30 -18.80 -2.01
N SER A 53 -8.26 -20.12 -1.91
CA SER A 53 -7.59 -20.82 -0.82
C SER A 53 -6.10 -20.51 -0.80
N VAL A 54 -5.52 -20.38 0.40
CA VAL A 54 -4.10 -20.07 0.59
C VAL A 54 -3.20 -21.11 -0.08
N ALA A 55 -3.59 -22.39 -0.03
CA ALA A 55 -2.87 -23.48 -0.69
C ALA A 55 -2.86 -23.35 -2.23
N ARG A 56 -3.84 -22.67 -2.83
CA ARG A 56 -3.95 -22.47 -4.28
C ARG A 56 -3.25 -21.20 -4.77
N LEU A 57 -2.68 -20.40 -3.86
CA LEU A 57 -2.00 -19.17 -4.24
C LEU A 57 -0.64 -19.49 -4.87
N THR A 58 -0.55 -19.34 -6.19
CA THR A 58 0.68 -19.57 -6.95
C THR A 58 1.40 -18.26 -7.28
N PRO A 59 2.74 -18.27 -7.46
CA PRO A 59 3.46 -17.12 -7.99
C PRO A 59 2.91 -16.62 -9.33
N SER A 60 2.44 -17.54 -10.19
CA SER A 60 1.83 -17.21 -11.48
C SER A 60 0.51 -16.43 -11.31
N ALA A 61 -0.36 -16.81 -10.37
CA ALA A 61 -1.58 -16.07 -10.08
C ALA A 61 -1.28 -14.64 -9.58
N ILE A 62 -0.24 -14.48 -8.76
CA ILE A 62 0.22 -13.17 -8.28
C ILE A 62 0.79 -12.32 -9.43
N ALA A 63 1.54 -12.93 -10.36
CA ALA A 63 2.05 -12.24 -11.54
C ALA A 63 0.93 -11.77 -12.47
N ILE A 64 -0.10 -12.60 -12.69
CA ILE A 64 -1.30 -12.24 -13.46
C ILE A 64 -1.99 -11.04 -12.80
N TYR A 65 -2.20 -11.07 -11.48
CA TYR A 65 -2.76 -9.94 -10.75
C TYR A 65 -1.94 -8.66 -10.94
N ARG A 66 -0.61 -8.73 -10.80
CA ARG A 66 0.29 -7.59 -11.02
C ARG A 66 0.06 -6.97 -12.40
N ASP A 67 0.02 -7.79 -13.44
CA ASP A 67 -0.07 -7.32 -14.82
C ASP A 67 -1.46 -6.79 -15.17
N GLN A 68 -2.52 -7.38 -14.61
CA GLN A 68 -3.88 -6.86 -14.72
C GLN A 68 -4.01 -5.52 -14.01
N ARG A 69 -3.53 -5.44 -12.77
CA ARG A 69 -3.63 -4.24 -11.94
C ARG A 69 -2.90 -3.05 -12.55
N LEU A 70 -1.77 -3.26 -13.21
CA LEU A 70 -1.05 -2.20 -13.94
C LEU A 70 -1.81 -1.67 -15.16
N LYS A 71 -2.70 -2.46 -15.77
CA LYS A 71 -3.55 -2.04 -16.89
C LYS A 71 -4.81 -1.33 -16.44
N GLU A 72 -5.25 -1.58 -15.21
CA GLU A 72 -6.45 -0.93 -14.65
C GLU A 72 -6.28 0.58 -14.49
N THR A 73 -7.39 1.30 -14.64
CA THR A 73 -7.46 2.74 -14.46
C THR A 73 -7.66 3.07 -12.98
N GLY A 74 -6.69 3.77 -12.39
CA GLY A 74 -6.76 4.26 -11.01
C GLY A 74 -7.58 5.54 -10.85
N ARG A 75 -7.56 6.08 -9.62
CA ARG A 75 -8.24 7.34 -9.29
C ARG A 75 -7.61 8.50 -10.09
N GLY A 76 -8.42 9.16 -10.92
CA GLY A 76 -7.98 10.28 -11.77
C GLY A 76 -7.72 9.91 -13.23
N GLY A 77 -8.25 8.78 -13.72
CA GLY A 77 -8.23 8.43 -15.15
C GLY A 77 -6.88 7.95 -15.69
N LYS A 78 -5.89 7.74 -14.80
CA LYS A 78 -4.56 7.25 -15.16
C LYS A 78 -4.41 5.80 -14.74
N SER A 79 -3.60 5.03 -15.47
CA SER A 79 -3.24 3.66 -15.08
C SER A 79 -2.68 3.60 -13.66
N VAL A 80 -2.97 2.51 -12.94
CA VAL A 80 -2.48 2.32 -11.57
C VAL A 80 -0.94 2.33 -11.55
N SER A 81 -0.37 3.12 -10.64
CA SER A 81 1.08 3.23 -10.54
C SER A 81 1.73 1.92 -10.06
N GLY A 82 2.93 1.61 -10.56
CA GLY A 82 3.72 0.47 -10.07
C GLY A 82 4.00 0.54 -8.57
N GLN A 83 4.07 1.74 -7.99
CA GLN A 83 4.19 1.91 -6.54
C GLN A 83 2.97 1.38 -5.78
N THR A 84 1.77 1.62 -6.30
CA THR A 84 0.52 1.09 -5.72
C THR A 84 0.54 -0.43 -5.69
N VAL A 85 0.81 -1.07 -6.84
CA VAL A 85 0.86 -2.53 -6.96
C VAL A 85 1.95 -3.12 -6.06
N LYS A 86 3.12 -2.48 -5.99
CA LYS A 86 4.20 -2.89 -5.06
C LYS A 86 3.72 -2.86 -3.60
N HIS A 87 2.96 -1.85 -3.20
CA HIS A 87 2.43 -1.77 -1.84
C HIS A 87 1.33 -2.80 -1.56
N GLU A 88 0.48 -3.12 -2.55
CA GLU A 88 -0.51 -4.19 -2.45
C GLU A 88 0.18 -5.55 -2.27
N LEU A 89 1.13 -5.90 -3.14
CA LEU A 89 1.91 -7.14 -3.04
C LEU A 89 2.75 -7.21 -1.75
N GLY A 90 3.27 -6.07 -1.29
CA GLY A 90 3.98 -5.98 -0.01
C GLY A 90 3.07 -6.18 1.21
N LEU A 91 1.79 -5.81 1.12
CA LEU A 91 0.80 -6.16 2.15
C LEU A 91 0.53 -7.66 2.15
N LEU A 92 0.27 -8.25 0.98
CA LEU A 92 0.05 -9.69 0.86
C LEU A 92 1.23 -10.50 1.44
N SER A 93 2.46 -10.10 1.13
CA SER A 93 3.66 -10.76 1.67
C SER A 93 3.74 -10.69 3.20
N ARG A 94 3.37 -9.56 3.81
CA ARG A 94 3.35 -9.40 5.27
C ARG A 94 2.29 -10.28 5.92
N VAL A 95 1.11 -10.37 5.32
CA VAL A 95 0.02 -11.23 5.79
C VAL A 95 0.44 -12.70 5.76
N LEU A 96 0.99 -13.18 4.65
CA LEU A 96 1.43 -14.58 4.53
C LEU A 96 2.58 -14.90 5.49
N LYS A 97 3.53 -13.97 5.70
CA LYS A 97 4.60 -14.13 6.71
C LYS A 97 4.06 -14.22 8.13
N LYS A 98 3.06 -13.40 8.47
CA LYS A 98 2.40 -13.44 9.78
C LYS A 98 1.68 -14.78 9.94
N ALA A 99 0.98 -15.23 8.89
CA ALA A 99 0.27 -16.50 8.89
C ALA A 99 1.21 -17.70 9.07
N GLU A 100 2.38 -17.67 8.43
CA GLU A 100 3.41 -18.70 8.59
C GLU A 100 4.00 -18.74 9.99
N ARG A 101 4.30 -17.57 10.57
CA ARG A 101 5.01 -17.48 11.84
C ARG A 101 4.12 -17.68 13.06
N GLU A 102 2.88 -17.22 12.99
CA GLU A 102 2.02 -17.10 14.18
C GLU A 102 0.69 -17.83 14.05
N TRP A 103 0.22 -18.12 12.82
CA TRP A 103 -1.07 -18.77 12.61
C TRP A 103 -0.93 -20.21 12.11
N GLY A 104 0.28 -20.78 12.17
CA GLY A 104 0.52 -22.20 11.90
C GLY A 104 0.44 -22.62 10.43
N LEU A 105 0.30 -21.68 9.48
CA LEU A 105 0.22 -22.03 8.06
C LEU A 105 1.58 -22.40 7.49
N ALA A 106 1.73 -23.63 7.04
CA ALA A 106 2.96 -24.05 6.36
C ALA A 106 2.93 -23.67 4.87
N PHE A 107 4.06 -23.14 4.38
CA PHE A 107 4.32 -22.93 2.96
C PHE A 107 5.53 -23.80 2.53
N PRO A 108 5.34 -25.08 2.19
CA PRO A 108 6.44 -26.03 1.95
C PRO A 108 7.40 -25.59 0.83
N MET A 109 6.85 -24.91 -0.20
CA MET A 109 7.62 -24.38 -1.33
C MET A 109 8.11 -22.94 -1.11
N GLY A 110 8.00 -22.43 0.13
CA GLY A 110 8.20 -21.05 0.50
C GLY A 110 7.06 -20.13 0.07
N LEU A 111 7.12 -18.87 0.51
CA LEU A 111 6.08 -17.88 0.26
C LEU A 111 5.92 -17.58 -1.24
N PRO A 112 4.70 -17.67 -1.81
CA PRO A 112 4.49 -17.47 -3.24
C PRO A 112 4.83 -16.03 -3.68
N THR A 113 4.65 -15.04 -2.80
CA THR A 113 4.99 -13.64 -3.06
C THR A 113 6.49 -13.41 -3.24
N ALA A 114 7.36 -14.24 -2.65
CA ALA A 114 8.81 -14.06 -2.73
C ALA A 114 9.37 -14.42 -4.12
N LYS A 115 8.63 -15.22 -4.90
CA LYS A 115 9.03 -15.69 -6.23
C LYS A 115 8.56 -14.78 -7.36
N VAL A 116 7.88 -13.67 -7.05
CA VAL A 116 7.34 -12.75 -8.04
C VAL A 116 8.17 -11.48 -8.13
N GLN A 117 8.53 -11.09 -9.33
CA GLN A 117 9.18 -9.81 -9.57
C GLN A 117 8.20 -8.65 -9.34
N LEU A 118 8.60 -7.75 -8.45
CA LEU A 118 7.85 -6.53 -8.16
C LEU A 118 7.97 -5.53 -9.32
N PRO A 119 6.92 -4.75 -9.59
CA PRO A 119 6.95 -3.74 -10.64
C PRO A 119 8.01 -2.68 -10.37
N LYS A 120 8.67 -2.21 -11.43
CA LYS A 120 9.63 -1.11 -11.36
C LYS A 120 8.87 0.17 -10.98
N VAL A 121 9.29 0.79 -9.89
CA VAL A 121 8.70 2.06 -9.45
C VAL A 121 9.41 3.19 -10.20
N GLY A 122 8.64 4.06 -10.84
CA GLY A 122 9.16 5.24 -11.54
C GLY A 122 9.82 6.23 -10.57
N ARG A 123 10.61 7.17 -11.13
CA ARG A 123 11.23 8.23 -10.34
C ARG A 123 10.13 9.07 -9.66
N GLY A 124 10.30 9.32 -8.37
CA GLY A 124 9.40 10.19 -7.62
C GLY A 124 9.40 11.61 -8.19
N ARG A 125 8.40 12.41 -7.79
CA ARG A 125 8.39 13.84 -8.15
C ARG A 125 9.53 14.54 -7.42
N ASP A 126 10.41 15.14 -8.20
CA ASP A 126 11.63 15.82 -7.74
C ASP A 126 11.77 17.22 -8.37
N ARG A 127 10.82 17.60 -9.24
CA ARG A 127 10.75 18.93 -9.85
C ARG A 127 10.32 19.94 -8.78
N ARG A 128 11.10 21.00 -8.61
CA ARG A 128 10.70 22.20 -7.86
C ARG A 128 10.00 23.21 -8.78
N SER A 129 9.33 24.19 -8.19
CA SER A 129 8.83 25.35 -8.94
C SER A 129 9.99 26.06 -9.65
N GLN A 130 9.78 26.52 -10.87
CA GLN A 130 10.82 27.19 -11.67
C GLN A 130 10.29 28.49 -12.28
N GLY A 131 11.17 29.48 -12.45
CA GLY A 131 10.81 30.76 -13.08
C GLY A 131 9.75 31.50 -12.27
N ASP A 132 8.68 31.91 -12.94
CA ASP A 132 7.57 32.71 -12.39
C ASP A 132 6.39 31.86 -11.86
N GLU A 133 6.55 30.53 -11.75
CA GLU A 133 5.48 29.62 -11.30
C GLU A 133 4.96 29.99 -9.89
N GLU A 134 5.83 30.46 -9.01
CA GLU A 134 5.48 30.83 -7.63
C GLU A 134 4.72 32.16 -7.58
N GLU A 135 5.18 33.18 -8.29
CA GLU A 135 4.50 34.47 -8.39
C GLU A 135 3.11 34.34 -9.00
N ARG A 136 2.97 33.48 -10.01
CA ARG A 136 1.68 33.16 -10.63
C ARG A 136 0.75 32.46 -9.64
N LEU A 137 1.27 31.52 -8.85
CA LEU A 137 0.51 30.86 -7.78
C LEU A 137 0.01 31.87 -6.75
N PHE A 138 0.89 32.75 -6.25
CA PHE A 138 0.49 33.78 -5.28
C PHE A 138 -0.56 34.74 -5.82
N ARG A 139 -0.46 35.14 -7.10
CA ARG A 139 -1.45 36.00 -7.74
C ARG A 139 -2.84 35.37 -7.76
N GLU A 140 -2.93 34.09 -8.09
CA GLU A 140 -4.21 33.37 -8.10
C GLU A 140 -4.73 33.09 -6.69
N CYS A 141 -3.84 32.79 -5.73
CA CYS A 141 -4.24 32.65 -4.33
C CYS A 141 -4.77 33.96 -3.74
N ALA A 142 -4.24 35.11 -4.15
CA ALA A 142 -4.73 36.43 -3.73
C ALA A 142 -6.14 36.74 -4.25
N ARG A 143 -6.53 36.14 -5.39
CA ARG A 143 -7.86 36.29 -6.01
C ARG A 143 -8.88 35.29 -5.45
N ALA A 144 -8.44 34.30 -4.69
CA ALA A 144 -9.31 33.27 -4.19
C ALA A 144 -10.31 33.81 -3.16
N ARG A 145 -11.49 33.19 -3.12
CA ARG A 145 -12.59 33.57 -2.21
C ARG A 145 -12.23 33.44 -0.72
N ASN A 146 -11.21 32.65 -0.39
CA ASN A 146 -10.72 32.46 0.97
C ASN A 146 -9.49 33.36 1.22
N PRO A 147 -9.61 34.43 2.04
CA PRO A 147 -8.51 35.35 2.32
C PRO A 147 -7.29 34.68 2.97
N CYS A 148 -7.48 33.56 3.66
CA CYS A 148 -6.41 32.82 4.31
C CYS A 148 -5.58 31.97 3.35
N LEU A 149 -6.01 31.79 2.10
CA LEU A 149 -5.32 30.90 1.15
C LEU A 149 -3.91 31.41 0.83
N LEU A 150 -3.76 32.70 0.52
CA LEU A 150 -2.45 33.28 0.21
C LEU A 150 -1.47 33.19 1.39
N PRO A 151 -1.81 33.63 2.61
CA PRO A 151 -0.93 33.47 3.78
C PRO A 151 -0.52 32.02 4.05
N VAL A 152 -1.45 31.07 3.94
CA VAL A 152 -1.17 29.64 4.18
C VAL A 152 -0.25 29.07 3.11
N VAL A 153 -0.47 29.40 1.83
CA VAL A 153 0.37 28.92 0.72
C VAL A 153 1.77 29.52 0.81
N ARG A 154 1.88 30.82 1.08
CA ARG A 154 3.18 31.48 1.29
C ARG A 154 3.93 30.86 2.47
N PHE A 155 3.26 30.72 3.61
CA PHE A 155 3.83 30.05 4.78
C PHE A 155 4.27 28.62 4.44
N ALA A 156 3.46 27.85 3.72
CA ALA A 156 3.81 26.47 3.36
C ALA A 156 5.08 26.40 2.50
N ILE A 157 5.22 27.27 1.50
CA ILE A 157 6.40 27.32 0.62
C ILE A 157 7.64 27.75 1.40
N GLU A 158 7.51 28.80 2.21
CA GLU A 158 8.62 29.37 2.96
C GLU A 158 9.08 28.47 4.12
N THR A 159 8.14 27.72 4.70
CA THR A 159 8.43 26.76 5.76
C THR A 159 8.69 25.35 5.27
N GLU A 160 8.64 25.05 3.96
CA GLU A 160 8.94 23.70 3.45
C GLU A 160 10.33 23.26 3.97
N PRO A 161 10.42 22.38 4.98
CA PRO A 161 11.69 21.82 5.37
C PRO A 161 12.03 20.75 4.32
N PRO A 162 13.30 20.42 4.06
CA PRO A 162 13.66 19.32 3.17
C PRO A 162 13.09 17.99 3.69
N ARG A 163 11.86 17.63 3.27
CA ARG A 163 11.11 16.36 3.48
C ARG A 163 11.14 15.67 4.86
N VAL A 164 11.70 16.25 5.90
CA VAL A 164 11.86 15.61 7.21
C VAL A 164 11.51 16.60 8.31
N LEU A 165 10.22 16.71 8.66
CA LEU A 165 9.72 16.78 10.04
C LEU A 165 8.21 17.10 10.06
N ARG A 166 7.43 16.14 10.59
CA ARG A 166 6.01 16.27 10.94
C ARG A 166 5.92 16.71 12.41
N ARG A 167 5.54 17.97 12.66
CA ARG A 167 4.67 18.43 13.77
C ARG A 167 4.85 19.94 13.95
N LEU A 168 3.91 20.71 13.42
CA LEU A 168 3.63 22.04 13.95
C LEU A 168 2.35 21.90 14.79
N ARG A 169 2.47 22.10 16.10
CA ARG A 169 1.32 22.36 16.96
C ARG A 169 1.11 23.87 16.94
N PHE A 170 -0.08 24.31 16.54
CA PHE A 170 -0.52 25.67 16.82
C PHE A 170 -1.08 25.65 18.24
N GLU A 171 -0.31 26.14 19.20
CA GLU A 171 -0.87 26.63 20.46
C GLU A 171 -1.50 27.99 20.13
N ARG A 172 -2.81 28.10 20.37
CA ARG A 172 -3.52 29.36 20.32
C ARG A 172 -3.43 29.98 21.72
N GLU A 173 -2.91 31.18 21.80
CA GLU A 173 -3.22 32.12 22.90
C GLU A 173 -4.66 32.63 22.76
#